data_AF-A0A971FGM8-F1
#
_entry.id   AF-A0A971FGM8-F1
#
_cell.length_a   1.000
_cell.length_b   1.000
_cell.length_c   1.000
_cell.angle_alpha   90.00
_cell.angle_beta   90.00
_cell.angle_gamma   90.00
#
_symmetry.space_group_name_H-M   'P 1'
#
loop_
_entity.id
_entity.type
_entity.pdbx_description
1 polymer ?
#
loop_
_entity_poly.entity_id
_entity_poly.type
_entity_poly.pdbx_seq_one_letter_code
_entity_poly.pdbx_strand_id
1 'polypeptide(L)'
;MKKSTFLLALFLLTASISAMAGPLNCPRLSSGALIRPENRYFEVLPRVVPANRESTVEIVPLHSHVQFKEGCSYELTYTPMLSLPNQGGWEAGKKITLVPENGRMRITAFFEGEQEHSLIIEATCGDKKHTVGDFRVYSVAEDLYTLRPYKGDFHMHSNRSDGVESPAYVAGACRRAGLHFMALTDHRYYPASIEARDAFAGLPVDLRIYPGEEVHSPDNPVHIVNFGGNAGVTELYKEDEAAYREQVAALMESLPPTPPEVNRFRYAACKWVVDRIHERGGLAMLAHPYWVTGNRNNVEEGLLNHFFETGVFDCLELISGDSREGILKNDINGLQIARYEEERARGRRIPVCGISDTHGVERSEGFGRYFTLCFSPTADLADLIAAVKDLRSVAVECPAGDIQRAYGPYRLVRYTHFLLREVLPQHDELCFEEGRLMIQHAAGDASAAAKLVLLQGQTAALYARCWAPVAAE
;
A
#
# COMPACT_ATOMS: atom_id res chain seq x y z
N MET A 1 -58.97 -52.64 -9.97
CA MET A 1 -57.64 -52.27 -9.43
C MET A 1 -57.15 -51.04 -10.18
N LYS A 2 -57.10 -49.88 -9.51
CA LYS A 2 -56.56 -48.63 -10.04
C LYS A 2 -55.04 -48.78 -10.19
N LYS A 3 -54.47 -48.44 -11.35
CA LYS A 3 -53.02 -48.17 -11.47
C LYS A 3 -52.83 -46.75 -12.00
N SER A 4 -52.20 -45.97 -11.12
CA SER A 4 -51.86 -44.57 -11.22
C SER A 4 -50.87 -44.33 -12.35
N THR A 5 -51.21 -43.43 -13.27
CA THR A 5 -50.25 -42.75 -14.15
C THR A 5 -49.50 -41.72 -13.32
N PHE A 6 -48.21 -41.93 -13.08
CA PHE A 6 -47.34 -40.96 -12.44
C PHE A 6 -46.95 -39.91 -13.49
N LEU A 7 -47.59 -38.74 -13.45
CA LEU A 7 -47.13 -37.57 -14.21
C LEU A 7 -45.91 -37.01 -13.48
N LEU A 8 -44.72 -37.16 -14.06
CA LEU A 8 -43.51 -36.53 -13.58
C LEU A 8 -43.61 -35.03 -13.92
N ALA A 9 -44.02 -34.21 -12.94
CA ALA A 9 -43.99 -32.77 -13.07
C ALA A 9 -42.53 -32.30 -13.10
N LEU A 10 -42.05 -31.97 -14.31
CA LEU A 10 -40.77 -31.34 -14.51
C LEU A 10 -40.88 -29.89 -13.99
N PHE A 11 -40.49 -29.66 -12.74
CA PHE A 11 -40.24 -28.30 -12.23
C PHE A 11 -39.05 -27.73 -13.00
N LEU A 12 -39.32 -27.06 -14.11
CA LEU A 12 -38.40 -26.10 -14.69
C LEU A 12 -38.29 -24.94 -13.70
N LEU A 13 -37.34 -25.02 -12.76
CA LEU A 13 -36.78 -23.83 -12.14
C LEU A 13 -36.19 -23.02 -13.30
N THR A 14 -36.92 -22.02 -13.75
CA THR A 14 -36.35 -20.91 -14.50
C THR A 14 -35.47 -20.14 -13.51
N ALA A 15 -34.28 -20.68 -13.25
CA ALA A 15 -33.19 -19.90 -12.71
C ALA A 15 -33.00 -18.76 -13.70
N SER A 16 -33.50 -17.58 -13.33
CA SER A 16 -33.20 -16.35 -14.02
C SER A 16 -31.70 -16.20 -13.86
N ILE A 17 -30.94 -16.63 -14.87
CA ILE A 17 -29.53 -16.30 -14.96
C ILE A 17 -29.52 -14.79 -15.16
N SER A 18 -29.55 -14.05 -14.06
CA SER A 18 -29.11 -12.68 -14.05
C SER A 18 -27.66 -12.75 -14.49
N ALA A 19 -27.42 -12.45 -15.76
CA ALA A 19 -26.11 -12.07 -16.26
C ALA A 19 -25.72 -10.73 -15.62
N MET A 20 -25.59 -10.72 -14.29
CA MET A 20 -24.96 -9.63 -13.57
C MET A 20 -23.47 -9.90 -13.68
N ALA A 21 -22.78 -9.12 -14.52
CA ALA A 21 -21.34 -9.06 -14.49
C ALA A 21 -20.92 -8.64 -13.07
N GLY A 22 -20.57 -9.61 -12.23
CA GLY A 22 -20.03 -9.33 -10.90
C GLY A 22 -18.75 -8.48 -11.01
N PRO A 23 -18.34 -7.79 -9.93
CA PRO A 23 -17.13 -6.96 -9.94
C PRO A 23 -15.89 -7.72 -10.42
N LEU A 24 -15.81 -9.02 -10.12
CA LEU A 24 -14.73 -9.92 -10.55
C LEU A 24 -14.70 -10.21 -12.06
N ASN A 25 -15.79 -9.92 -12.77
CA ASN A 25 -15.90 -10.11 -14.21
C ASN A 25 -15.68 -8.81 -14.99
N CYS A 26 -15.47 -7.68 -14.30
CA CYS A 26 -15.10 -6.45 -14.97
C CYS A 26 -13.70 -6.58 -15.55
N PRO A 27 -13.50 -6.27 -16.85
CA PRO A 27 -12.16 -6.27 -17.42
C PRO A 27 -11.25 -5.33 -16.64
N ARG A 28 -10.01 -5.77 -16.42
CA ARG A 28 -8.94 -4.93 -15.89
C ARG A 28 -8.66 -3.77 -16.83
N LEU A 29 -8.21 -2.65 -16.27
CA LEU A 29 -7.72 -1.52 -17.06
C LEU A 29 -6.29 -1.77 -17.57
N SER A 30 -5.74 -0.80 -18.31
CA SER A 30 -4.39 -0.91 -18.87
C SER A 30 -3.31 -1.03 -17.80
N SER A 31 -3.52 -0.44 -16.62
CA SER A 31 -2.66 -0.67 -15.44
C SER A 31 -2.73 -2.08 -14.85
N GLY A 32 -3.68 -2.90 -15.30
CA GLY A 32 -4.05 -4.14 -14.63
C GLY A 32 -4.99 -3.93 -13.43
N ALA A 33 -5.32 -2.68 -13.05
CA ALA A 33 -6.22 -2.41 -11.93
C ALA A 33 -7.63 -2.98 -12.18
N LEU A 34 -8.20 -3.58 -11.13
CA LEU A 34 -9.59 -4.02 -11.11
C LEU A 34 -10.42 -2.97 -10.36
N ILE A 35 -11.15 -2.15 -11.12
CA ILE A 35 -12.04 -1.12 -10.57
C ILE A 35 -13.46 -1.69 -10.50
N ARG A 36 -14.08 -1.60 -9.32
CA ARG A 36 -15.48 -1.99 -9.11
C ARG A 36 -16.43 -1.21 -10.04
N PRO A 37 -17.53 -1.82 -10.51
CA PRO A 37 -18.53 -1.14 -11.33
C PRO A 37 -19.00 0.20 -10.74
N GLU A 38 -19.21 0.24 -9.42
CA GLU A 38 -19.65 1.43 -8.69
C GLU A 38 -18.64 2.58 -8.79
N ASN A 39 -17.37 2.26 -8.96
CA ASN A 39 -16.29 3.24 -9.07
C ASN A 39 -15.89 3.53 -10.53
N ARG A 40 -16.36 2.71 -11.47
CA ARG A 40 -16.17 2.91 -12.91
C ARG A 40 -17.28 3.77 -13.51
N TYR A 41 -18.50 3.62 -13.01
CA TYR A 41 -19.68 4.28 -13.58
C TYR A 41 -20.21 5.41 -12.72
N PHE A 42 -19.78 5.52 -11.46
CA PHE A 42 -20.17 6.60 -10.57
C PHE A 42 -18.96 7.22 -9.87
N GLU A 43 -19.09 8.48 -9.52
CA GLU A 43 -18.27 9.12 -8.51
C GLU A 43 -18.97 9.02 -7.16
N VAL A 44 -18.19 8.74 -6.12
CA VAL A 44 -18.63 8.73 -4.71
C VAL A 44 -17.82 9.82 -4.01
N LEU A 45 -18.49 10.88 -3.56
CA LEU A 45 -17.83 12.12 -3.11
C LEU A 45 -18.36 12.58 -1.73
N PRO A 46 -17.52 12.69 -0.70
CA PRO A 46 -16.20 12.08 -0.59
C PRO A 46 -16.31 10.55 -0.40
N ARG A 47 -15.18 9.85 -0.55
CA ARG A 47 -15.05 8.42 -0.19
C ARG A 47 -14.67 8.23 1.28
N VAL A 48 -14.04 9.25 1.85
CA VAL A 48 -13.59 9.27 3.23
C VAL A 48 -14.25 10.46 3.91
N VAL A 49 -15.01 10.17 4.97
CA VAL A 49 -15.67 11.17 5.80
C VAL A 49 -15.02 11.17 7.19
N PRO A 50 -15.11 12.27 7.93
CA PRO A 50 -14.72 12.26 9.34
C PRO A 50 -15.72 11.47 10.20
N ALA A 51 -15.22 10.74 11.19
CA ALA A 51 -16.01 9.97 12.14
C ALA A 51 -16.73 10.85 13.16
N ASN A 52 -17.84 10.32 13.71
CA ASN A 52 -18.66 10.92 14.76
C ASN A 52 -19.19 12.32 14.42
N ARG A 53 -19.51 12.54 13.15
CA ARG A 53 -20.17 13.76 12.70
C ARG A 53 -21.09 13.50 11.53
N GLU A 54 -22.01 14.43 11.34
CA GLU A 54 -22.82 14.47 10.13
C GLU A 54 -21.93 14.82 8.94
N SER A 55 -22.12 14.11 7.82
CA SER A 55 -21.47 14.42 6.56
C SER A 55 -22.40 14.07 5.41
N THR A 56 -22.17 14.73 4.28
CA THR A 56 -22.92 14.50 3.05
C THR A 56 -22.04 13.78 2.03
N VAL A 57 -22.58 12.71 1.46
CA VAL A 57 -21.98 11.94 0.37
C VAL A 57 -22.84 12.08 -0.87
N GLU A 58 -22.22 12.32 -2.00
CA GLU A 58 -22.86 12.40 -3.31
C GLU A 58 -22.49 11.20 -4.17
N ILE A 59 -23.49 10.60 -4.81
CA ILE A 59 -23.34 9.58 -5.85
C ILE A 59 -23.68 10.21 -7.19
N VAL A 60 -22.67 10.30 -8.07
CA VAL A 60 -22.75 11.03 -9.35
C VAL A 60 -22.56 10.06 -10.51
N PRO A 61 -23.55 9.83 -11.38
CA PRO A 61 -23.40 8.97 -12.54
C PRO A 61 -22.49 9.60 -13.60
N LEU A 62 -21.52 8.85 -14.10
CA LEU A 62 -20.52 9.32 -15.08
C LEU A 62 -20.97 9.16 -16.53
N HIS A 63 -21.91 8.24 -16.79
CA HIS A 63 -22.30 7.86 -18.15
C HIS A 63 -23.82 7.82 -18.31
N SER A 64 -24.29 8.03 -19.54
CA SER A 64 -25.72 8.10 -19.88
C SER A 64 -26.52 6.84 -19.48
N HIS A 65 -25.91 5.66 -19.52
CA HIS A 65 -26.59 4.39 -19.24
C HIS A 65 -26.84 4.13 -17.74
N VAL A 66 -26.18 4.87 -16.85
CA VAL A 66 -26.35 4.78 -15.38
C VAL A 66 -27.00 6.02 -14.77
N GLN A 67 -27.47 6.96 -15.59
CA GLN A 67 -28.16 8.15 -15.10
C GLN A 67 -29.42 7.79 -14.32
N PHE A 68 -29.71 8.58 -13.28
CA PHE A 68 -30.98 8.51 -12.58
C PHE A 68 -32.11 8.99 -13.51
N LYS A 69 -33.23 8.30 -13.52
CA LYS A 69 -34.31 8.42 -14.51
C LYS A 69 -35.54 9.03 -13.90
N GLU A 70 -36.19 9.91 -14.66
CA GLU A 70 -37.53 10.39 -14.34
C GLU A 70 -38.52 9.22 -14.30
N GLY A 71 -39.47 9.27 -13.36
CA GLY A 71 -40.48 8.22 -13.18
C GLY A 71 -40.00 6.96 -12.45
N CYS A 72 -38.74 6.91 -12.01
CA CYS A 72 -38.27 5.89 -11.07
C CYS A 72 -38.24 6.42 -9.64
N SER A 73 -38.51 5.56 -8.66
CA SER A 73 -38.28 5.84 -7.24
C SER A 73 -36.97 5.19 -6.78
N TYR A 74 -36.31 5.82 -5.81
CA TYR A 74 -35.02 5.37 -5.30
C TYR A 74 -35.07 5.21 -3.79
N GLU A 75 -34.49 4.12 -3.29
CA GLU A 75 -34.42 3.81 -1.87
C GLU A 75 -32.97 3.50 -1.47
N LEU A 76 -32.51 4.16 -0.42
CA LEU A 76 -31.24 3.89 0.23
C LEU A 76 -31.43 2.90 1.38
N THR A 77 -30.51 1.94 1.48
CA THR A 77 -30.22 1.20 2.70
C THR A 77 -28.82 1.57 3.17
N TYR A 78 -28.73 2.23 4.31
CA TYR A 78 -27.47 2.60 4.95
C TYR A 78 -27.12 1.59 6.05
N THR A 79 -25.91 1.01 5.97
CA THR A 79 -25.43 0.02 6.96
C THR A 79 -23.98 0.31 7.38
N PRO A 80 -23.72 0.63 8.65
CA PRO A 80 -22.38 0.62 9.23
C PRO A 80 -21.88 -0.82 9.41
N MET A 81 -20.64 -1.10 9.03
CA MET A 81 -20.18 -2.48 8.82
C MET A 81 -19.55 -3.15 10.05
N LEU A 82 -19.11 -2.39 11.06
CA LEU A 82 -18.37 -2.93 12.21
C LEU A 82 -19.09 -2.74 13.53
N SER A 83 -19.70 -1.58 13.76
CA SER A 83 -20.33 -1.22 15.02
C SER A 83 -21.65 -0.51 14.77
N LEU A 84 -22.66 -0.92 15.53
CA LEU A 84 -24.00 -0.32 15.46
C LEU A 84 -23.94 1.09 16.05
N PRO A 85 -24.49 2.12 15.37
CA PRO A 85 -24.55 3.48 15.89
C PRO A 85 -25.44 3.54 17.13
N ASN A 86 -25.01 4.31 18.12
CA ASN A 86 -25.82 4.67 19.29
C ASN A 86 -26.44 6.07 19.13
N GLN A 87 -25.92 6.86 18.19
CA GLN A 87 -26.34 8.22 17.87
C GLN A 87 -26.85 8.27 16.42
N GLY A 88 -27.38 9.43 16.02
CA GLY A 88 -27.77 9.66 14.61
C GLY A 88 -29.03 8.92 14.15
N GLY A 89 -29.77 8.27 15.05
CA GLY A 89 -31.09 7.68 14.75
C GLY A 89 -31.06 6.56 13.70
N TRP A 90 -29.94 5.84 13.58
CA TRP A 90 -29.83 4.71 12.68
C TRP A 90 -30.75 3.56 13.10
N GLU A 91 -31.39 2.93 12.12
CA GLU A 91 -32.26 1.76 12.32
C GLU A 91 -31.92 0.70 11.27
N ALA A 92 -31.75 -0.55 11.72
CA ALA A 92 -31.37 -1.65 10.85
C ALA A 92 -32.40 -1.90 9.74
N GLY A 93 -31.94 -1.93 8.48
CA GLY A 93 -32.76 -2.24 7.31
C GLY A 93 -33.75 -1.15 6.89
N LYS A 94 -33.75 0.01 7.57
CA LYS A 94 -34.59 1.16 7.21
C LYS A 94 -34.33 1.59 5.77
N LYS A 95 -35.41 1.72 5.00
CA LYS A 95 -35.38 2.26 3.64
C LYS A 95 -35.63 3.76 3.68
N ILE A 96 -34.69 4.52 3.14
CA ILE A 96 -34.77 5.99 3.06
C ILE A 96 -35.05 6.35 1.61
N THR A 97 -36.15 7.04 1.33
CA THR A 97 -36.43 7.52 -0.03
C THR A 97 -35.39 8.56 -0.44
N LEU A 98 -34.79 8.37 -1.61
CA LEU A 98 -33.88 9.33 -2.22
C LEU A 98 -34.56 10.00 -3.42
N VAL A 99 -34.31 11.30 -3.57
CA VAL A 99 -34.72 12.08 -4.74
C VAL A 99 -33.44 12.57 -5.42
N PRO A 100 -33.22 12.26 -6.70
CA PRO A 100 -32.07 12.81 -7.41
C PRO A 100 -32.22 14.33 -7.58
N GLU A 101 -31.19 15.07 -7.21
CA GLU A 101 -31.10 16.52 -7.36
C GLU A 101 -30.05 16.81 -8.44
N ASN A 102 -30.38 17.51 -9.52
CA ASN A 102 -29.42 17.83 -10.60
C ASN A 102 -28.62 16.60 -11.11
N GLY A 103 -29.26 15.44 -11.20
CA GLY A 103 -28.64 14.20 -11.67
C GLY A 103 -27.72 13.49 -10.66
N ARG A 104 -27.67 13.90 -9.40
CA ARG A 104 -26.90 13.23 -8.32
C ARG A 104 -27.81 12.80 -7.17
N MET A 105 -27.38 11.78 -6.42
CA MET A 105 -27.99 11.43 -5.14
C MET A 105 -27.18 12.02 -4.01
N ARG A 106 -27.84 12.75 -3.13
CA ARG A 106 -27.22 13.34 -1.93
C ARG A 106 -27.68 12.57 -0.70
N ILE A 107 -26.72 12.11 0.10
CA ILE A 107 -26.96 11.27 1.27
C ILE A 107 -26.29 11.95 2.46
N THR A 108 -27.09 12.51 3.35
CA THR A 108 -26.62 13.08 4.62
C THR A 108 -26.89 12.10 5.75
N ALA A 109 -25.84 11.73 6.48
CA ALA A 109 -25.94 10.82 7.62
C ALA A 109 -24.90 11.17 8.68
N PHE A 110 -25.19 10.78 9.93
CA PHE A 110 -24.21 10.80 11.00
C PHE A 110 -23.35 9.53 10.94
N PHE A 111 -22.09 9.68 10.53
CA PHE A 111 -21.18 8.55 10.37
C PHE A 111 -20.46 8.24 11.69
N GLU A 112 -21.11 7.47 12.56
CA GLU A 112 -20.58 7.12 13.89
C GLU A 112 -19.46 6.08 13.83
N GLY A 113 -18.43 6.29 14.66
CA GLY A 113 -17.27 5.43 14.79
C GLY A 113 -16.32 5.52 13.60
N GLU A 114 -15.15 4.90 13.73
CA GLU A 114 -14.21 4.72 12.63
C GLU A 114 -14.44 3.34 11.98
N GLN A 115 -15.11 3.34 10.82
CA GLN A 115 -15.54 2.11 10.14
C GLN A 115 -15.94 2.35 8.67
N GLU A 116 -16.10 1.24 7.95
CA GLU A 116 -16.71 1.25 6.62
C GLU A 116 -18.25 1.31 6.71
N HIS A 117 -18.85 1.99 5.74
CA HIS A 117 -20.27 2.23 5.59
C HIS A 117 -20.72 1.78 4.20
N SER A 118 -21.78 0.97 4.15
CA SER A 118 -22.45 0.54 2.92
C SER A 118 -23.67 1.42 2.64
N LEU A 119 -23.74 1.92 1.42
CA LEU A 119 -24.84 2.74 0.89
C LEU A 119 -25.41 2.01 -0.33
N ILE A 120 -26.41 1.16 -0.10
CA ILE A 120 -27.05 0.40 -1.17
C ILE A 120 -28.22 1.20 -1.70
N ILE A 121 -28.17 1.57 -2.99
CA ILE A 121 -29.27 2.26 -3.67
C ILE A 121 -30.01 1.27 -4.54
N GLU A 122 -31.32 1.17 -4.34
CA GLU A 122 -32.22 0.39 -5.19
C GLU A 122 -33.15 1.34 -5.95
N ALA A 123 -33.43 1.01 -7.21
CA ALA A 123 -34.34 1.77 -8.06
C ALA A 123 -35.55 0.91 -8.43
N THR A 124 -36.74 1.52 -8.38
CA THR A 124 -37.99 0.93 -8.85
C THR A 124 -38.52 1.76 -10.01
N CYS A 125 -38.59 1.17 -11.20
CA CYS A 125 -39.05 1.81 -12.43
C CYS A 125 -40.24 1.01 -13.00
N GLY A 126 -41.46 1.52 -12.80
CA GLY A 126 -42.67 0.70 -13.00
C GLY A 126 -42.65 -0.51 -12.06
N ASP A 127 -42.88 -1.72 -12.59
CA ASP A 127 -42.91 -2.96 -11.79
C ASP A 127 -41.52 -3.61 -11.60
N LYS A 128 -40.44 -2.97 -12.07
CA LYS A 128 -39.09 -3.53 -12.01
C LYS A 128 -38.25 -2.86 -10.92
N LYS A 129 -37.80 -3.66 -9.96
CA LYS A 129 -36.82 -3.26 -8.94
C LYS A 129 -35.43 -3.83 -9.28
N HIS A 130 -34.39 -3.01 -9.15
CA HIS A 130 -33.00 -3.41 -9.32
C HIS A 130 -32.05 -2.61 -8.43
N THR A 131 -30.89 -3.17 -8.12
CA THR A 131 -29.82 -2.46 -7.40
C THR A 131 -29.08 -1.55 -8.37
N VAL A 132 -28.97 -0.27 -8.02
CA VAL A 132 -28.15 0.71 -8.74
C VAL A 132 -26.67 0.50 -8.40
N GLY A 133 -26.35 0.31 -7.12
CA GLY A 133 -25.00 0.03 -6.65
C GLY A 133 -24.91 -0.19 -5.14
N ASP A 134 -23.83 -0.83 -4.70
CA ASP A 134 -23.41 -0.90 -3.30
C ASP A 134 -22.17 -0.01 -3.10
N PHE A 135 -22.43 1.26 -2.79
CA PHE A 135 -21.39 2.26 -2.64
C PHE A 135 -20.78 2.18 -1.24
N ARG A 136 -19.46 2.40 -1.16
CA ARG A 136 -18.69 2.26 0.08
C ARG A 136 -18.02 3.58 0.45
N VAL A 137 -18.17 3.97 1.71
CA VAL A 137 -17.55 5.14 2.32
C VAL A 137 -16.88 4.72 3.62
N TYR A 138 -15.78 5.34 4.01
CA TYR A 138 -15.11 5.05 5.28
C TYR A 138 -15.09 6.30 6.16
N SER A 139 -15.51 6.17 7.41
CA SER A 139 -15.35 7.23 8.40
C SER A 139 -14.04 7.06 9.16
N VAL A 140 -13.24 8.11 9.27
CA VAL A 140 -11.95 8.10 9.99
C VAL A 140 -11.91 9.13 11.10
N ALA A 141 -11.25 8.82 12.21
CA ALA A 141 -11.05 9.82 13.26
C ALA A 141 -10.11 10.95 12.79
N GLU A 142 -10.15 12.07 13.51
CA GLU A 142 -9.51 13.34 13.11
C GLU A 142 -8.00 13.21 12.87
N ASP A 143 -7.32 12.39 13.66
CA ASP A 143 -5.88 12.15 13.55
C ASP A 143 -5.49 11.45 12.25
N LEU A 144 -6.36 10.61 11.66
CA LEU A 144 -6.15 9.99 10.34
C LEU A 144 -6.76 10.79 9.20
N TYR A 145 -7.81 11.57 9.44
CA TYR A 145 -8.49 12.36 8.39
C TYR A 145 -7.57 13.41 7.74
N THR A 146 -6.63 13.94 8.52
CA THR A 146 -5.63 14.92 8.08
C THR A 146 -4.47 14.30 7.29
N LEU A 147 -4.38 12.96 7.23
CA LEU A 147 -3.30 12.23 6.56
C LEU A 147 -3.76 11.70 5.20
N ARG A 148 -2.79 11.32 4.36
CA ARG A 148 -3.02 10.62 3.09
C ARG A 148 -2.24 9.31 3.05
N PRO A 149 -2.79 8.27 2.39
CA PRO A 149 -2.10 7.00 2.24
C PRO A 149 -1.12 7.06 1.06
N TYR A 150 0.17 7.21 1.34
CA TYR A 150 1.20 7.19 0.30
C TYR A 150 1.73 5.77 0.11
N LYS A 151 1.46 5.21 -1.07
CA LYS A 151 1.99 3.93 -1.53
C LYS A 151 3.46 4.06 -1.94
N GLY A 152 4.36 3.25 -1.40
CA GLY A 152 5.76 3.28 -1.77
C GLY A 152 6.51 1.98 -1.53
N ASP A 153 7.71 1.92 -2.08
CA ASP A 153 8.64 0.80 -1.93
C ASP A 153 10.02 1.33 -1.51
N PHE A 154 10.58 0.72 -0.47
CA PHE A 154 11.80 1.19 0.17
C PHE A 154 13.04 0.45 -0.31
N HIS A 155 12.88 -0.72 -0.94
CA HIS A 155 13.98 -1.65 -1.16
C HIS A 155 13.82 -2.38 -2.51
N MET A 156 14.67 -2.00 -3.47
CA MET A 156 14.69 -2.51 -4.84
C MET A 156 16.08 -2.31 -5.46
N HIS A 157 16.38 -3.08 -6.50
CA HIS A 157 17.69 -3.12 -7.15
C HIS A 157 17.64 -2.77 -8.63
N SER A 158 18.76 -2.25 -9.12
CA SER A 158 18.98 -1.94 -10.52
C SER A 158 20.21 -2.68 -11.05
N ASN A 159 20.54 -2.47 -12.31
CA ASN A 159 21.76 -3.02 -12.93
C ASN A 159 23.07 -2.42 -12.39
N ARG A 160 23.01 -1.59 -11.35
CA ARG A 160 24.18 -1.07 -10.64
C ARG A 160 24.67 -2.01 -9.54
N SER A 161 23.83 -2.96 -9.12
CA SER A 161 24.21 -4.11 -8.32
C SER A 161 23.90 -5.41 -9.07
N ASP A 162 22.87 -6.16 -8.67
CA ASP A 162 22.48 -7.44 -9.23
C ASP A 162 21.04 -7.46 -9.79
N GLY A 163 20.41 -6.28 -9.89
CA GLY A 163 19.18 -6.08 -10.66
C GLY A 163 19.41 -6.06 -12.18
N VAL A 164 18.31 -6.04 -12.94
CA VAL A 164 18.36 -6.14 -14.42
C VAL A 164 18.23 -4.79 -15.12
N GLU A 165 17.28 -3.94 -14.71
CA GLU A 165 16.98 -2.70 -15.41
C GLU A 165 17.78 -1.50 -14.88
N SER A 166 17.91 -0.44 -15.69
CA SER A 166 18.65 0.77 -15.29
C SER A 166 17.90 1.60 -14.26
N PRO A 167 18.60 2.43 -13.45
CA PRO A 167 17.97 3.22 -12.39
C PRO A 167 16.76 4.06 -12.85
N ALA A 168 16.90 4.79 -13.96
CA ALA A 168 15.81 5.61 -14.51
C ALA A 168 14.61 4.78 -14.99
N TYR A 169 14.87 3.58 -15.52
CA TYR A 169 13.81 2.67 -15.96
C TYR A 169 13.01 2.15 -14.75
N VAL A 170 13.70 1.72 -13.70
CA VAL A 170 13.06 1.24 -12.46
C VAL A 170 12.17 2.33 -11.85
N ALA A 171 12.63 3.58 -11.79
CA ALA A 171 11.81 4.69 -11.29
C ALA A 171 10.54 4.93 -12.12
N GLY A 172 10.63 4.90 -13.46
CA GLY A 172 9.45 4.98 -14.32
C GLY A 172 8.50 3.80 -14.13
N ALA A 173 9.04 2.58 -13.96
CA ALA A 173 8.24 1.39 -13.66
C ALA A 173 7.55 1.49 -12.29
N CYS A 174 8.21 2.06 -11.27
CA CYS A 174 7.64 2.31 -9.95
C CYS A 174 6.41 3.22 -10.03
N ARG A 175 6.51 4.32 -10.78
CA ARG A 175 5.34 5.16 -11.01
C ARG A 175 4.25 4.39 -11.74
N ARG A 176 4.61 3.62 -12.77
CA ARG A 176 3.64 2.78 -13.51
C ARG A 176 2.91 1.76 -12.61
N ALA A 177 3.56 1.29 -11.55
CA ALA A 177 3.00 0.39 -10.53
C ALA A 177 2.18 1.10 -9.44
N GLY A 178 1.95 2.42 -9.58
CA GLY A 178 1.16 3.20 -8.64
C GLY A 178 1.93 3.69 -7.42
N LEU A 179 3.26 3.73 -7.45
CA LEU A 179 4.02 4.27 -6.32
C LEU A 179 3.95 5.81 -6.30
N HIS A 180 3.86 6.37 -5.08
CA HIS A 180 4.04 7.78 -4.77
C HIS A 180 5.49 8.10 -4.46
N PHE A 181 6.20 7.15 -3.85
CA PHE A 181 7.61 7.27 -3.57
C PHE A 181 8.34 5.95 -3.74
N MET A 182 9.65 6.04 -3.95
CA MET A 182 10.54 4.88 -4.04
C MET A 182 11.96 5.22 -3.57
N ALA A 183 12.74 4.20 -3.24
CA ALA A 183 14.20 4.26 -3.19
C ALA A 183 14.81 3.06 -3.92
N LEU A 184 15.86 3.30 -4.70
CA LEU A 184 16.77 2.23 -5.11
C LEU A 184 17.75 2.05 -3.98
N THR A 185 18.04 0.80 -3.67
CA THR A 185 18.89 0.40 -2.55
C THR A 185 19.88 -0.64 -3.02
N ASP A 186 20.49 -0.41 -4.18
CA ASP A 186 21.49 -1.29 -4.77
C ASP A 186 22.57 -1.70 -3.74
N HIS A 187 22.93 -2.98 -3.75
CA HIS A 187 23.91 -3.54 -2.83
C HIS A 187 25.22 -2.75 -2.86
N ARG A 188 25.60 -2.17 -1.71
CA ARG A 188 26.87 -1.45 -1.53
C ARG A 188 27.05 -0.27 -2.51
N TYR A 189 25.97 0.27 -3.08
CA TYR A 189 26.07 1.27 -4.15
C TYR A 189 24.99 2.37 -4.08
N TYR A 190 25.17 3.29 -3.13
CA TYR A 190 24.34 4.49 -3.00
C TYR A 190 24.12 5.32 -4.29
N PRO A 191 25.12 5.53 -5.19
CA PRO A 191 24.94 6.40 -6.36
C PRO A 191 23.81 6.00 -7.33
N ALA A 192 23.36 4.75 -7.34
CA ALA A 192 22.25 4.33 -8.20
C ALA A 192 20.93 5.07 -7.89
N SER A 193 20.65 5.28 -6.61
CA SER A 193 19.47 6.05 -6.17
C SER A 193 19.54 7.51 -6.62
N ILE A 194 20.74 8.09 -6.64
CA ILE A 194 21.01 9.44 -7.14
C ILE A 194 20.82 9.50 -8.65
N GLU A 195 21.33 8.52 -9.40
CA GLU A 195 21.10 8.41 -10.84
C GLU A 195 19.61 8.35 -11.20
N ALA A 196 18.83 7.53 -10.48
CA ALA A 196 17.37 7.46 -10.68
C ALA A 196 16.69 8.80 -10.42
N ARG A 197 17.04 9.48 -9.33
CA ARG A 197 16.47 10.79 -8.98
C ARG A 197 16.83 11.85 -10.03
N ASP A 198 18.11 11.93 -10.40
CA ASP A 198 18.63 12.95 -11.29
C ASP A 198 18.10 12.77 -12.73
N ALA A 199 17.78 11.55 -13.14
CA ALA A 199 17.13 11.26 -14.43
C ALA A 199 15.76 11.95 -14.61
N PHE A 200 15.09 12.32 -13.51
CA PHE A 200 13.80 13.02 -13.55
C PHE A 200 13.85 14.40 -12.87
N ALA A 201 15.04 14.88 -12.50
CA ALA A 201 15.19 16.17 -11.85
C ALA A 201 14.71 17.31 -12.77
N GLY A 202 13.82 18.15 -12.24
CA GLY A 202 13.22 19.27 -12.97
C GLY A 202 12.09 18.88 -13.93
N LEU A 203 11.71 17.61 -14.02
CA LEU A 203 10.52 17.18 -14.76
C LEU A 203 9.26 17.26 -13.88
N PRO A 204 8.08 17.48 -14.48
CA PRO A 204 6.80 17.57 -13.77
C PRO A 204 6.25 16.17 -13.46
N VAL A 205 7.01 15.37 -12.72
CA VAL A 205 6.59 14.04 -12.25
C VAL A 205 6.16 14.11 -10.78
N ASP A 206 5.15 13.33 -10.43
CA ASP A 206 4.60 13.24 -9.07
C ASP A 206 5.35 12.22 -8.20
N LEU A 207 6.10 11.29 -8.81
CA LEU A 207 6.90 10.29 -8.08
C LEU A 207 8.02 10.96 -7.28
N ARG A 208 8.08 10.67 -5.97
CA ARG A 208 9.21 11.04 -5.12
C ARG A 208 10.29 9.96 -5.15
N ILE A 209 11.48 10.31 -5.62
CA ILE A 209 12.61 9.39 -5.71
C ILE A 209 13.62 9.77 -4.63
N TYR A 210 13.71 8.92 -3.60
CA TYR A 210 14.58 9.16 -2.45
C TYR A 210 15.90 8.43 -2.59
N PRO A 211 17.00 9.01 -2.03
CA PRO A 211 18.25 8.30 -1.94
C PRO A 211 18.13 7.03 -1.12
N GLY A 212 18.94 6.03 -1.44
CA GLY A 212 18.95 4.77 -0.71
C GLY A 212 20.16 3.91 -1.01
N GLU A 213 20.40 2.94 -0.13
CA GLU A 213 21.46 1.93 -0.24
C GLU A 213 21.10 0.72 0.63
N GLU A 214 21.34 -0.50 0.14
CA GLU A 214 21.41 -1.68 1.00
C GLU A 214 22.86 -1.89 1.44
N VAL A 215 23.09 -1.73 2.75
CA VAL A 215 24.41 -1.71 3.36
C VAL A 215 24.81 -3.12 3.78
N HIS A 216 25.99 -3.55 3.34
CA HIS A 216 26.57 -4.85 3.71
C HIS A 216 27.93 -4.59 4.37
N SER A 217 27.92 -4.43 5.69
CA SER A 217 29.16 -4.19 6.42
C SER A 217 30.09 -5.44 6.41
N PRO A 218 31.42 -5.27 6.45
CA PRO A 218 32.36 -6.39 6.43
C PRO A 218 32.08 -7.46 7.49
N ASP A 219 32.18 -8.74 7.09
CA ASP A 219 31.94 -9.95 7.91
C ASP A 219 30.56 -10.05 8.59
N ASN A 220 29.58 -9.28 8.13
CA ASN A 220 28.23 -9.27 8.66
C ASN A 220 27.23 -9.78 7.59
N PRO A 221 26.48 -10.87 7.86
CA PRO A 221 25.48 -11.37 6.92
C PRO A 221 24.16 -10.58 6.98
N VAL A 222 23.97 -9.72 7.98
CA VAL A 222 22.73 -8.95 8.13
C VAL A 222 22.73 -7.80 7.14
N HIS A 223 21.67 -7.73 6.34
CA HIS A 223 21.43 -6.64 5.41
C HIS A 223 20.63 -5.53 6.09
N ILE A 224 21.00 -4.28 5.80
CA ILE A 224 20.37 -3.10 6.41
C ILE A 224 20.11 -2.07 5.31
N VAL A 225 18.86 -1.66 5.16
CA VAL A 225 18.50 -0.60 4.20
C VAL A 225 18.64 0.76 4.86
N ASN A 226 19.38 1.63 4.20
CA ASN A 226 19.42 3.06 4.41
C ASN A 226 18.39 3.73 3.48
N PHE A 227 17.28 4.22 4.02
CA PHE A 227 16.29 4.97 3.25
C PHE A 227 16.39 6.47 3.54
N GLY A 228 16.60 7.28 2.51
CA GLY A 228 16.60 8.74 2.60
C GLY A 228 17.86 9.36 3.19
N GLY A 229 18.87 8.58 3.57
CA GLY A 229 20.15 9.12 4.04
C GLY A 229 20.83 9.98 2.97
N ASN A 230 21.47 11.07 3.39
CA ASN A 230 22.09 12.03 2.46
C ASN A 230 23.43 11.57 1.85
N ALA A 231 23.95 10.42 2.27
CA ALA A 231 25.16 9.78 1.74
C ALA A 231 25.10 8.25 1.94
N GLY A 232 25.96 7.52 1.23
CA GLY A 232 26.16 6.09 1.46
C GLY A 232 26.91 5.80 2.76
N VAL A 233 26.64 4.64 3.36
CA VAL A 233 27.41 4.09 4.49
C VAL A 233 28.58 3.26 3.97
N THR A 234 28.43 2.59 2.82
CA THR A 234 29.49 1.74 2.25
C THR A 234 30.79 2.52 2.01
N GLU A 235 30.68 3.77 1.57
CA GLU A 235 31.83 4.65 1.30
C GLU A 235 32.70 4.91 2.55
N LEU A 236 32.19 4.67 3.76
CA LEU A 236 32.97 4.81 4.99
C LEU A 236 33.98 3.68 5.24
N TYR A 237 33.80 2.51 4.61
CA TYR A 237 34.63 1.34 4.85
C TYR A 237 35.18 0.69 3.59
N LYS A 238 34.70 1.09 2.41
CA LYS A 238 35.11 0.52 1.13
C LYS A 238 36.60 0.69 0.83
N GLU A 239 37.14 1.88 1.11
CA GLU A 239 38.56 2.20 0.86
C GLU A 239 39.45 1.96 2.11
N ASP A 240 38.85 1.97 3.31
CA ASP A 240 39.55 1.72 4.58
C ASP A 240 38.71 0.85 5.51
N GLU A 241 38.79 -0.45 5.31
CA GLU A 241 38.10 -1.43 6.15
C GLU A 241 38.67 -1.49 7.58
N ALA A 242 39.95 -1.10 7.77
CA ALA A 242 40.61 -1.16 9.07
C ALA A 242 40.00 -0.14 10.05
N ALA A 243 39.72 1.08 9.57
CA ALA A 243 39.03 2.09 10.36
C ALA A 243 37.63 1.63 10.82
N TYR A 244 36.86 0.96 9.94
CA TYR A 244 35.58 0.36 10.33
C TYR A 244 35.75 -0.70 11.42
N ARG A 245 36.73 -1.61 11.27
CA ARG A 245 36.97 -2.68 12.24
C ARG A 245 37.37 -2.12 13.61
N GLU A 246 38.20 -1.08 13.66
CA GLU A 246 38.57 -0.39 14.90
C GLU A 246 37.34 0.23 15.58
N GLN A 247 36.50 0.94 14.82
CA GLN A 247 35.29 1.56 15.36
C GLN A 247 34.27 0.53 15.85
N VAL A 248 34.09 -0.58 15.13
CA VAL A 248 33.20 -1.67 15.57
C VAL A 248 33.75 -2.37 16.81
N ALA A 249 35.07 -2.59 16.91
CA ALA A 249 35.68 -3.16 18.11
C ALA A 249 35.47 -2.25 19.33
N ALA A 250 35.72 -0.94 19.20
CA ALA A 250 35.48 0.03 20.25
C ALA A 250 33.99 0.10 20.65
N LEU A 251 33.08 0.09 19.68
CA LEU A 251 31.65 0.03 19.94
C LEU A 251 31.28 -1.27 20.68
N MET A 252 31.80 -2.41 20.25
CA MET A 252 31.59 -3.70 20.87
C MET A 252 32.03 -3.74 22.34
N GLU A 253 33.14 -3.08 22.69
CA GLU A 253 33.59 -2.93 24.08
C GLU A 253 32.67 -2.03 24.90
N SER A 254 32.13 -0.96 24.30
CA SER A 254 31.26 0.00 24.98
C SER A 254 29.83 -0.51 25.25
N LEU A 255 29.37 -1.53 24.50
CA LEU A 255 28.01 -2.03 24.59
C LEU A 255 27.77 -2.84 25.89
N PRO A 256 26.53 -2.88 26.40
CA PRO A 256 26.19 -3.79 27.51
C PRO A 256 26.50 -5.26 27.18
N PRO A 257 26.70 -6.13 28.19
CA PRO A 257 26.83 -7.57 27.97
C PRO A 257 25.62 -8.13 27.19
N THR A 258 25.89 -9.01 26.25
CA THR A 258 24.87 -9.68 25.43
C THR A 258 24.69 -11.14 25.88
N PRO A 259 23.52 -11.75 25.68
CA PRO A 259 23.34 -13.19 25.89
C PRO A 259 24.36 -14.04 25.11
N PRO A 260 24.74 -15.24 25.60
CA PRO A 260 25.77 -16.09 24.96
C PRO A 260 25.49 -16.46 23.50
N GLU A 261 24.22 -16.57 23.13
CA GLU A 261 23.76 -16.89 21.77
C GLU A 261 23.88 -15.72 20.79
N VAL A 262 24.15 -14.50 21.27
CA VAL A 262 24.31 -13.31 20.42
C VAL A 262 25.74 -13.21 19.94
N ASN A 263 25.92 -13.25 18.61
CA ASN A 263 27.20 -12.86 18.02
C ASN A 263 27.43 -11.35 18.23
N ARG A 264 28.27 -11.03 19.22
CA ARG A 264 28.51 -9.66 19.69
C ARG A 264 29.10 -8.75 18.61
N PHE A 265 29.97 -9.29 17.75
CA PHE A 265 30.51 -8.55 16.61
C PHE A 265 29.40 -8.15 15.64
N ARG A 266 28.53 -9.09 15.24
CA ARG A 266 27.42 -8.81 14.31
C ARG A 266 26.45 -7.78 14.88
N TYR A 267 26.13 -7.85 16.16
CA TYR A 267 25.31 -6.84 16.82
C TYR A 267 25.97 -5.45 16.78
N ALA A 268 27.26 -5.36 17.16
CA ALA A 268 28.00 -4.10 17.11
C ALA A 268 28.12 -3.54 15.68
N ALA A 269 28.38 -4.39 14.69
CA ALA A 269 28.41 -4.02 13.28
C ALA A 269 27.06 -3.45 12.79
N CYS A 270 25.95 -4.11 13.13
CA CYS A 270 24.61 -3.62 12.77
C CYS A 270 24.32 -2.28 13.43
N LYS A 271 24.62 -2.14 14.74
CA LYS A 271 24.46 -0.88 15.45
C LYS A 271 25.33 0.22 14.85
N TRP A 272 26.57 -0.08 14.48
CA TRP A 272 27.45 0.88 13.81
C TRP A 272 26.82 1.37 12.50
N VAL A 273 26.30 0.47 11.66
CA VAL A 273 25.62 0.85 10.41
C VAL A 273 24.40 1.73 10.69
N VAL A 274 23.54 1.35 11.64
CA VAL A 274 22.37 2.14 12.04
C VAL A 274 22.79 3.55 12.49
N ASP A 275 23.79 3.67 13.37
CA ASP A 275 24.26 4.96 13.86
C ASP A 275 24.77 5.84 12.70
N ARG A 276 25.47 5.26 11.72
CA ARG A 276 25.93 5.97 10.51
C ARG A 276 24.77 6.39 9.60
N ILE A 277 23.69 5.60 9.51
CA ILE A 277 22.46 5.96 8.78
C ILE A 277 21.79 7.16 9.45
N HIS A 278 21.66 7.13 10.78
CA HIS A 278 21.05 8.23 11.55
C HIS A 278 21.82 9.53 11.44
N GLU A 279 23.16 9.49 11.47
CA GLU A 279 24.01 10.67 11.22
C GLU A 279 23.78 11.30 9.84
N ARG A 280 23.31 10.51 8.87
CA ARG A 280 22.97 10.94 7.51
C ARG A 280 21.49 11.32 7.36
N GLY A 281 20.74 11.30 8.44
CA GLY A 281 19.29 11.60 8.46
C GLY A 281 18.41 10.52 7.83
N GLY A 282 18.96 9.31 7.60
CA GLY A 282 18.22 8.21 7.01
C GLY A 282 17.41 7.42 8.03
N LEU A 283 16.51 6.59 7.51
CA LEU A 283 15.81 5.54 8.24
C LEU A 283 16.55 4.21 8.05
N ALA A 284 16.81 3.49 9.13
CA ALA A 284 17.48 2.19 9.10
C ALA A 284 16.48 1.04 9.25
N MET A 285 16.33 0.24 8.20
CA MET A 285 15.42 -0.91 8.16
C MET A 285 16.20 -2.23 8.27
N LEU A 286 15.71 -3.15 9.11
CA LEU A 286 16.17 -4.54 9.13
C LEU A 286 15.57 -5.29 7.93
N ALA A 287 16.44 -5.69 7.00
CA ALA A 287 16.01 -6.35 5.77
C ALA A 287 15.82 -7.87 5.96
N HIS A 288 14.72 -8.38 5.40
CA HIS A 288 14.33 -9.79 5.23
C HIS A 288 14.99 -10.78 6.23
N PRO A 289 14.71 -10.71 7.54
CA PRO A 289 15.48 -11.42 8.56
C PRO A 289 15.40 -12.95 8.45
N TYR A 290 14.34 -13.47 7.82
CA TYR A 290 14.13 -14.90 7.60
C TYR A 290 14.55 -15.36 6.20
N TRP A 291 15.18 -14.50 5.39
CA TRP A 291 15.69 -14.89 4.07
C TRP A 291 16.64 -16.09 4.17
N VAL A 292 16.40 -17.09 3.31
CA VAL A 292 17.18 -18.33 3.28
C VAL A 292 18.28 -18.19 2.23
N THR A 293 19.54 -18.17 2.68
CA THR A 293 20.72 -18.11 1.83
C THR A 293 21.68 -19.26 2.14
N GLY A 294 22.18 -19.92 1.09
CA GLY A 294 22.83 -21.21 1.22
C GLY A 294 21.88 -22.24 1.83
N ASN A 295 22.18 -22.72 3.04
CA ASN A 295 21.43 -23.78 3.73
C ASN A 295 20.82 -23.32 5.07
N ARG A 296 20.68 -22.00 5.31
CA ARG A 296 20.16 -21.45 6.57
C ARG A 296 19.59 -20.05 6.40
N ASN A 297 18.87 -19.56 7.42
CA ASN A 297 18.42 -18.18 7.48
C ASN A 297 19.61 -17.22 7.65
N ASN A 298 19.50 -16.02 7.07
CA ASN A 298 20.53 -14.97 7.11
C ASN A 298 20.77 -14.49 8.56
N VAL A 299 19.70 -14.23 9.32
CA VAL A 299 19.80 -13.73 10.70
C VAL A 299 19.64 -14.87 11.69
N GLU A 300 20.53 -14.93 12.68
CA GLU A 300 20.46 -15.90 13.77
C GLU A 300 19.40 -15.50 14.81
N GLU A 301 18.61 -16.46 15.30
CA GLU A 301 17.51 -16.21 16.25
C GLU A 301 17.96 -15.47 17.52
N GLY A 302 19.13 -15.81 18.09
CA GLY A 302 19.68 -15.10 19.25
C GLY A 302 19.92 -13.62 18.96
N LEU A 303 20.47 -13.31 17.79
CA LEU A 303 20.69 -11.93 17.34
C LEU A 303 19.37 -11.20 17.06
N LEU A 304 18.40 -11.88 16.43
CA LEU A 304 17.09 -11.33 16.14
C LEU A 304 16.29 -11.02 17.42
N ASN A 305 16.32 -11.90 18.43
CA ASN A 305 15.79 -11.65 19.77
C ASN A 305 16.36 -10.34 20.33
N HIS A 306 17.69 -10.20 20.26
CA HIS A 306 18.38 -9.03 20.80
C HIS A 306 18.05 -7.75 20.04
N PHE A 307 17.85 -7.80 18.71
CA PHE A 307 17.39 -6.66 17.93
C PHE A 307 16.01 -6.16 18.37
N PHE A 308 15.05 -7.07 18.61
CA PHE A 308 13.73 -6.68 19.13
C PHE A 308 13.78 -6.20 20.58
N GLU A 309 14.67 -6.75 21.40
CA GLU A 309 14.91 -6.31 22.78
C GLU A 309 15.42 -4.87 22.86
N THR A 310 16.39 -4.54 22.02
CA THR A 310 17.09 -3.26 22.05
C THR A 310 16.43 -2.20 21.18
N GLY A 311 15.58 -2.60 20.22
CA GLY A 311 14.95 -1.68 19.27
C GLY A 311 15.98 -0.99 18.37
N VAL A 312 17.02 -1.73 17.95
CA VAL A 312 18.16 -1.14 17.22
C VAL A 312 17.78 -0.58 15.85
N PHE A 313 16.76 -1.12 15.18
CA PHE A 313 16.31 -0.66 13.86
C PHE A 313 15.08 0.25 13.97
N ASP A 314 14.92 1.19 13.04
CA ASP A 314 13.75 2.06 12.99
C ASP A 314 12.50 1.31 12.54
N CYS A 315 12.65 0.32 11.66
CA CYS A 315 11.55 -0.54 11.24
C CYS A 315 12.00 -1.93 10.79
N LEU A 316 11.04 -2.85 10.78
CA LEU A 316 11.18 -4.19 10.23
C LEU A 316 10.64 -4.22 8.80
N GLU A 317 11.42 -4.80 7.89
CA GLU A 317 10.87 -5.37 6.67
C GLU A 317 9.98 -6.56 7.04
N LEU A 318 8.68 -6.31 7.20
CA LEU A 318 7.73 -7.32 7.64
C LEU A 318 7.34 -8.24 6.48
N ILE A 319 7.17 -7.63 5.31
CA ILE A 319 6.80 -8.32 4.08
C ILE A 319 7.93 -8.08 3.08
N SER A 320 8.56 -9.16 2.69
CA SER A 320 9.61 -9.21 1.68
C SER A 320 9.01 -9.62 0.35
N GLY A 321 9.59 -9.12 -0.73
CA GLY A 321 9.21 -9.61 -2.04
C GLY A 321 9.74 -11.03 -2.23
N ASP A 322 8.84 -11.92 -2.63
CA ASP A 322 9.19 -13.30 -2.90
C ASP A 322 8.42 -13.82 -4.11
N SER A 323 9.05 -14.75 -4.81
CA SER A 323 8.44 -15.51 -5.89
C SER A 323 7.46 -16.54 -5.34
N ARG A 324 6.50 -16.98 -6.14
CA ARG A 324 5.62 -18.09 -5.75
C ARG A 324 6.39 -19.34 -5.36
N GLU A 325 7.49 -19.64 -6.04
CA GLU A 325 8.35 -20.79 -5.72
C GLU A 325 9.01 -20.62 -4.33
N GLY A 326 9.56 -19.44 -4.05
CA GLY A 326 10.18 -19.13 -2.76
C GLY A 326 9.19 -19.23 -1.60
N ILE A 327 7.96 -18.72 -1.78
CA ILE A 327 6.88 -18.84 -0.79
C ILE A 327 6.56 -20.31 -0.54
N LEU A 328 6.40 -21.13 -1.59
CA LEU A 328 6.11 -22.55 -1.43
C LEU A 328 7.26 -23.33 -0.76
N LYS A 329 8.49 -22.87 -0.93
CA LYS A 329 9.69 -23.53 -0.40
C LYS A 329 9.97 -23.17 1.06
N ASN A 330 9.88 -21.89 1.41
CA ASN A 330 10.34 -21.37 2.70
C ASN A 330 9.28 -20.54 3.46
N ASP A 331 8.34 -19.90 2.75
CA ASP A 331 7.34 -18.95 3.28
C ASP A 331 7.92 -17.95 4.30
N ILE A 332 8.91 -17.16 3.86
CA ILE A 332 9.62 -16.22 4.74
C ILE A 332 8.70 -15.15 5.33
N ASN A 333 7.71 -14.69 4.56
CA ASN A 333 6.72 -13.71 5.01
C ASN A 333 5.84 -14.29 6.12
N GLY A 334 5.40 -15.55 6.00
CA GLY A 334 4.65 -16.23 7.06
C GLY A 334 5.39 -16.24 8.39
N LEU A 335 6.69 -16.52 8.38
CA LEU A 335 7.55 -16.47 9.57
C LEU A 335 7.73 -15.05 10.12
N GLN A 336 7.97 -14.07 9.24
CA GLN A 336 8.10 -12.65 9.62
C GLN A 336 6.84 -12.13 10.31
N ILE A 337 5.66 -12.44 9.76
CA ILE A 337 4.36 -12.08 10.33
C ILE A 337 4.16 -12.73 11.69
N ALA A 338 4.38 -14.05 11.79
CA ALA A 338 4.21 -14.78 13.05
C ALA A 338 5.12 -14.22 14.13
N ARG A 339 6.37 -13.90 13.77
CA ARG A 339 7.33 -13.30 14.69
C ARG A 339 6.93 -11.90 15.13
N TYR A 340 6.49 -11.06 14.19
CA TYR A 340 6.00 -9.72 14.51
C TYR A 340 4.83 -9.77 15.50
N GLU A 341 3.85 -10.65 15.28
CA GLU A 341 2.70 -10.79 16.19
C GLU A 341 3.12 -11.29 17.58
N GLU A 342 4.08 -12.21 17.67
CA GLU A 342 4.64 -12.65 18.95
C GLU A 342 5.26 -11.48 19.73
N GLU A 343 6.06 -10.65 19.07
CA GLU A 343 6.70 -9.50 19.69
C GLU A 343 5.70 -8.39 20.06
N ARG A 344 4.66 -8.19 19.23
CA ARG A 344 3.54 -7.30 19.56
C ARG A 344 2.78 -7.78 20.79
N ALA A 345 2.55 -9.09 20.93
CA ALA A 345 1.89 -9.68 22.11
C ALA A 345 2.73 -9.52 23.39
N ARG A 346 4.06 -9.45 23.26
CA ARG A 346 4.99 -9.08 24.35
C ARG A 346 4.99 -7.57 24.67
N GLY A 347 4.15 -6.78 23.99
CA GLY A 347 4.01 -5.34 24.21
C GLY A 347 5.00 -4.48 23.42
N ARG A 348 5.78 -5.05 22.49
CA ARG A 348 6.72 -4.27 21.68
C ARG A 348 5.99 -3.40 20.65
N ARG A 349 6.59 -2.26 20.35
CA ARG A 349 6.15 -1.34 19.30
C ARG A 349 7.14 -1.41 18.15
N ILE A 350 6.80 -2.17 17.12
CA ILE A 350 7.68 -2.40 15.96
C ILE A 350 7.05 -1.73 14.73
N PRO A 351 7.67 -0.67 14.19
CA PRO A 351 7.33 -0.14 12.86
C PRO A 351 7.59 -1.16 11.77
N VAL A 352 6.73 -1.18 10.75
CA VAL A 352 6.76 -2.21 9.70
C VAL A 352 6.64 -1.61 8.31
N CYS A 353 7.35 -2.19 7.36
CA CYS A 353 7.24 -1.90 5.93
C CYS A 353 7.04 -3.21 5.15
N GLY A 354 6.37 -3.10 4.02
CA GLY A 354 6.38 -4.10 2.96
C GLY A 354 7.15 -3.57 1.77
N ILE A 355 8.04 -4.39 1.21
CA ILE A 355 8.95 -4.02 0.13
C ILE A 355 9.02 -5.15 -0.90
N SER A 356 9.49 -4.85 -2.10
CA SER A 356 9.56 -5.87 -3.16
C SER A 356 10.90 -6.58 -3.33
N ASP A 357 11.99 -6.02 -2.79
CA ASP A 357 13.37 -6.52 -2.95
C ASP A 357 13.66 -6.92 -4.39
N THR A 358 13.09 -6.16 -5.33
CA THR A 358 12.99 -6.66 -6.69
C THR A 358 14.31 -6.47 -7.40
N HIS A 359 14.72 -7.52 -8.12
CA HIS A 359 15.90 -7.51 -8.99
C HIS A 359 15.51 -7.42 -10.47
N GLY A 360 14.21 -7.27 -10.76
CA GLY A 360 13.72 -7.13 -12.13
C GLY A 360 12.28 -6.64 -12.15
N VAL A 361 11.98 -5.58 -12.89
CA VAL A 361 10.61 -5.00 -12.89
C VAL A 361 9.70 -5.57 -13.99
N GLU A 362 10.28 -6.20 -15.01
CA GLU A 362 9.53 -6.82 -16.13
C GLU A 362 9.47 -8.36 -16.06
N ARG A 363 10.38 -8.97 -15.29
CA ARG A 363 10.56 -10.43 -15.21
C ARG A 363 10.57 -10.95 -13.78
N SER A 364 9.84 -10.28 -12.89
CA SER A 364 9.68 -10.69 -11.50
C SER A 364 8.21 -10.83 -11.14
N GLU A 365 7.91 -11.82 -10.30
CA GLU A 365 6.63 -11.89 -9.61
C GLU A 365 6.56 -10.94 -8.41
N GLY A 366 7.71 -10.40 -7.97
CA GLY A 366 7.81 -9.51 -6.81
C GLY A 366 7.37 -8.07 -7.06
N PHE A 367 7.79 -7.50 -8.19
CA PHE A 367 7.62 -6.08 -8.43
C PHE A 367 6.14 -5.64 -8.46
N GLY A 368 5.83 -4.55 -7.75
CA GLY A 368 4.48 -3.97 -7.65
C GLY A 368 3.47 -4.79 -6.85
N ARG A 369 3.85 -5.97 -6.34
CA ARG A 369 2.99 -6.84 -5.52
C ARG A 369 3.19 -6.69 -4.02
N TYR A 370 4.36 -6.20 -3.62
CA TYR A 370 4.74 -5.97 -2.24
C TYR A 370 5.10 -4.50 -2.08
N PHE A 371 4.48 -3.82 -1.12
CA PHE A 371 4.65 -2.38 -0.94
C PHE A 371 4.19 -1.95 0.46
N THR A 372 4.44 -0.69 0.79
CA THR A 372 3.98 -0.05 2.03
C THR A 372 2.94 1.02 1.72
N LEU A 373 1.92 1.14 2.57
CA LEU A 373 1.12 2.36 2.68
C LEU A 373 1.56 3.14 3.93
N CYS A 374 2.08 4.35 3.74
CA CYS A 374 2.41 5.28 4.80
C CYS A 374 1.29 6.33 4.96
N PHE A 375 0.70 6.43 6.14
CA PHE A 375 -0.29 7.45 6.46
C PHE A 375 0.43 8.70 6.97
N SER A 376 0.59 9.69 6.09
CA SER A 376 1.46 10.85 6.31
C SER A 376 0.75 12.15 5.89
N PRO A 377 1.07 13.32 6.48
CA PRO A 377 0.52 14.59 6.04
C PRO A 377 0.98 14.97 4.63
N THR A 378 2.21 14.63 4.26
CA THR A 378 2.77 14.85 2.93
C THR A 378 3.56 13.62 2.46
N ALA A 379 3.90 13.61 1.17
CA ALA A 379 4.83 12.62 0.62
C ALA A 379 6.29 13.00 0.84
N ASP A 380 6.62 14.05 1.59
CA ASP A 380 8.01 14.49 1.80
C ASP A 380 8.76 13.53 2.75
N LEU A 381 10.08 13.44 2.58
CA LEU A 381 10.91 12.40 3.20
C LEU A 381 10.77 12.35 4.73
N ALA A 382 10.88 13.51 5.38
CA ALA A 382 10.79 13.62 6.84
C ALA A 382 9.44 13.13 7.36
N ASP A 383 8.34 13.46 6.68
CA ASP A 383 7.00 13.06 7.07
C ASP A 383 6.79 11.55 6.86
N LEU A 384 7.32 10.97 5.78
CA LEU A 384 7.28 9.53 5.54
C LEU A 384 8.08 8.74 6.59
N ILE A 385 9.30 9.19 6.92
CA ILE A 385 10.12 8.58 7.98
C ILE A 385 9.39 8.67 9.33
N ALA A 386 8.83 9.83 9.66
CA ALA A 386 8.05 10.02 10.88
C ALA A 386 6.82 9.10 10.91
N ALA A 387 6.08 9.00 9.80
CA ALA A 387 4.93 8.12 9.69
C ALA A 387 5.29 6.65 9.97
N VAL A 388 6.37 6.13 9.39
CA VAL A 388 6.84 4.77 9.68
C VAL A 388 7.15 4.62 11.17
N LYS A 389 8.04 5.47 11.72
CA LYS A 389 8.49 5.40 13.12
C LYS A 389 7.35 5.54 14.13
N ASP A 390 6.29 6.28 13.78
CA ASP A 390 5.10 6.47 14.61
C ASP A 390 4.10 5.30 14.55
N LEU A 391 4.43 4.19 13.87
CA LEU A 391 3.52 3.08 13.57
C LEU A 391 2.34 3.49 12.67
N ARG A 392 2.56 4.44 11.75
CA ARG A 392 1.58 4.88 10.75
C ARG A 392 1.88 4.31 9.36
N SER A 393 2.38 3.08 9.32
CA SER A 393 2.62 2.32 8.08
C SER A 393 1.96 0.94 8.14
N VAL A 394 1.64 0.41 6.96
CA VAL A 394 1.08 -0.93 6.76
C VAL A 394 1.84 -1.61 5.62
N ALA A 395 2.30 -2.83 5.85
CA ALA A 395 2.94 -3.67 4.86
C ALA A 395 1.86 -4.42 4.06
N VAL A 396 1.98 -4.47 2.74
CA VAL A 396 1.00 -5.13 1.85
C VAL A 396 1.71 -6.15 0.98
N GLU A 397 1.14 -7.35 0.86
CA GLU A 397 1.51 -8.37 -0.14
C GLU A 397 0.34 -8.72 -1.04
N CYS A 398 0.65 -9.18 -2.26
CA CYS A 398 -0.29 -9.79 -3.19
C CYS A 398 0.29 -11.08 -3.81
N PRO A 399 0.51 -12.14 -3.00
CA PRO A 399 1.20 -13.33 -3.49
C PRO A 399 0.38 -14.07 -4.55
N ALA A 400 0.98 -14.36 -5.71
CA ALA A 400 0.46 -15.26 -6.74
C ALA A 400 -1.00 -15.04 -7.22
N GLY A 401 -1.56 -13.83 -7.06
CA GLY A 401 -2.96 -13.56 -7.42
C GLY A 401 -3.33 -12.08 -7.37
N ASP A 402 -4.60 -11.82 -7.07
CA ASP A 402 -5.22 -10.48 -7.06
C ASP A 402 -5.68 -10.04 -5.67
N ILE A 403 -5.43 -10.88 -4.66
CA ILE A 403 -5.88 -10.63 -3.29
C ILE A 403 -4.74 -9.98 -2.52
N GLN A 404 -4.90 -8.70 -2.27
CA GLN A 404 -3.99 -7.93 -1.43
C GLN A 404 -4.28 -8.16 0.05
N ARG A 405 -3.24 -8.38 0.84
CA ARG A 405 -3.29 -8.59 2.29
C ARG A 405 -2.43 -7.57 2.99
N ALA A 406 -2.95 -6.99 4.06
CA ALA A 406 -2.33 -5.88 4.77
C ALA A 406 -1.97 -6.28 6.21
N TYR A 407 -0.78 -5.91 6.66
CA TYR A 407 -0.20 -6.28 7.95
C TYR A 407 0.38 -5.05 8.66
N GLY A 408 0.15 -4.96 9.97
CA GLY A 408 0.53 -3.80 10.78
C GLY A 408 -0.50 -3.51 11.88
N PRO A 409 -0.56 -2.29 12.42
CA PRO A 409 -1.56 -1.92 13.42
C PRO A 409 -2.98 -2.16 12.91
N TYR A 410 -3.77 -2.96 13.65
CA TYR A 410 -5.11 -3.41 13.22
C TYR A 410 -6.02 -2.27 12.75
N ARG A 411 -5.98 -1.12 13.44
CA ARG A 411 -6.73 0.09 13.06
C ARG A 411 -6.46 0.49 11.60
N LEU A 412 -5.19 0.57 11.22
CA LEU A 412 -4.74 0.94 9.88
C LEU A 412 -4.99 -0.17 8.87
N VAL A 413 -4.81 -1.44 9.24
CA VAL A 413 -5.10 -2.59 8.37
C VAL A 413 -6.55 -2.56 7.87
N ARG A 414 -7.53 -2.30 8.75
CA ARG A 414 -8.94 -2.17 8.35
C ARG A 414 -9.14 -1.07 7.30
N TYR A 415 -8.53 0.09 7.53
CA TYR A 415 -8.66 1.23 6.64
C TYR A 415 -7.94 0.99 5.30
N THR A 416 -6.74 0.42 5.34
CA THR A 416 -5.98 -0.01 4.15
C THR A 416 -6.79 -0.96 3.28
N HIS A 417 -7.51 -1.93 3.85
CA HIS A 417 -8.35 -2.84 3.06
C HIS A 417 -9.48 -2.12 2.31
N PHE A 418 -10.06 -1.06 2.88
CA PHE A 418 -11.01 -0.20 2.16
C PHE A 418 -10.31 0.54 1.02
N LEU A 419 -9.16 1.18 1.30
CA LEU A 419 -8.41 1.96 0.32
C LEU A 419 -7.97 1.13 -0.88
N LEU A 420 -7.49 -0.09 -0.65
CA LEU A 420 -7.06 -1.04 -1.69
C LEU A 420 -8.19 -1.41 -2.66
N ARG A 421 -9.46 -1.38 -2.22
CA ARG A 421 -10.62 -1.71 -3.05
C ARG A 421 -11.28 -0.49 -3.69
N GLU A 422 -11.35 0.61 -2.94
CA GLU A 422 -12.24 1.73 -3.25
C GLU A 422 -11.53 2.99 -3.76
N VAL A 423 -10.20 3.09 -3.58
CA VAL A 423 -9.43 4.32 -3.89
C VAL A 423 -8.20 4.03 -4.75
N LEU A 424 -7.35 3.08 -4.31
CA LEU A 424 -6.06 2.82 -4.94
C LEU A 424 -6.15 2.28 -6.38
N PRO A 425 -7.15 1.49 -6.78
CA PRO A 425 -7.28 1.07 -8.17
C PRO A 425 -7.43 2.24 -9.16
N GLN A 426 -8.16 3.30 -8.78
CA GLN A 426 -8.29 4.52 -9.59
C GLN A 426 -6.98 5.32 -9.58
N HIS A 427 -6.31 5.39 -8.43
CA HIS A 427 -5.00 6.02 -8.30
C HIS A 427 -3.96 5.36 -9.22
N ASP A 428 -3.85 4.04 -9.15
CA ASP A 428 -2.84 3.27 -9.88
C ASP A 428 -3.04 3.37 -11.39
N GLU A 429 -4.29 3.50 -11.86
CA GLU A 429 -4.59 3.79 -13.27
C GLU A 429 -4.05 5.15 -13.73
N LEU A 430 -4.16 6.19 -12.90
CA LEU A 430 -3.61 7.52 -13.24
C LEU A 430 -2.08 7.48 -13.31
N CYS A 431 -1.44 6.77 -12.38
CA CYS A 431 0.02 6.64 -12.33
C CYS A 431 0.59 5.85 -13.52
N PHE A 432 -0.20 4.92 -14.09
CA PHE A 432 0.25 4.04 -15.17
C PHE A 432 0.78 4.81 -16.38
N GLU A 433 0.01 5.81 -16.85
CA GLU A 433 0.40 6.59 -18.03
C GLU A 433 1.60 7.50 -17.74
N GLU A 434 1.66 8.08 -16.55
CA GLU A 434 2.80 8.90 -16.13
C GLU A 434 4.09 8.07 -16.09
N GLY A 435 4.05 6.87 -15.48
CA GLY A 435 5.19 5.97 -15.44
C GLY A 435 5.62 5.49 -16.84
N ARG A 436 4.67 5.26 -17.75
CA ARG A 436 4.98 4.93 -19.16
C ARG A 436 5.75 6.07 -19.84
N LEU A 437 5.33 7.31 -19.64
CA LEU A 437 6.02 8.49 -20.18
C LEU A 437 7.39 8.70 -19.53
N MET A 438 7.53 8.42 -18.23
CA MET A 438 8.83 8.43 -17.55
C MET A 438 9.81 7.44 -18.20
N ILE A 439 9.37 6.20 -18.49
CA ILE A 439 10.19 5.20 -19.17
C ILE A 439 10.56 5.66 -20.59
N GLN A 440 9.63 6.27 -21.34
CA GLN A 440 9.91 6.83 -22.66
C GLN A 440 10.92 7.97 -22.61
N HIS A 441 10.80 8.86 -21.61
CA HIS A 441 11.77 9.92 -21.39
C HIS A 441 13.16 9.34 -21.12
N ALA A 442 13.27 8.35 -20.22
CA ALA A 442 14.52 7.66 -19.93
C ALA A 442 15.12 6.96 -21.18
N ALA A 443 14.29 6.56 -22.14
CA ALA A 443 14.71 6.01 -23.43
C ALA A 443 15.07 7.08 -24.49
N GLY A 444 14.97 8.37 -24.16
CA GLY A 444 15.34 9.48 -25.05
C GLY A 444 14.21 10.06 -25.91
N ASP A 445 12.94 9.76 -25.63
CA ASP A 445 11.81 10.41 -26.32
C ASP A 445 11.66 11.87 -25.88
N ALA A 446 12.08 12.79 -26.74
CA ALA A 446 11.99 14.24 -26.51
C ALA A 446 10.55 14.75 -26.34
N SER A 447 9.53 14.02 -26.80
CA SER A 447 8.13 14.40 -26.66
C SER A 447 7.54 14.07 -25.28
N ALA A 448 8.18 13.17 -24.51
CA ALA A 448 7.64 12.67 -23.25
C ALA A 448 7.52 13.77 -22.19
N ALA A 449 8.50 14.67 -22.09
CA ALA A 449 8.51 15.74 -21.11
C ALA A 449 7.29 16.69 -21.24
N ALA A 450 6.92 17.05 -22.47
CA ALA A 450 5.76 17.90 -22.73
C ALA A 450 4.44 17.20 -22.36
N LYS A 451 4.37 15.87 -22.50
CA LYS A 451 3.18 15.08 -22.12
C LYS A 451 3.07 14.93 -20.60
N LEU A 452 4.18 14.78 -19.88
CA LEU A 452 4.21 14.69 -18.42
C LEU A 452 3.59 15.92 -17.73
N VAL A 453 3.77 17.13 -18.29
CA VAL A 453 3.15 18.37 -17.79
C VAL A 453 1.63 18.24 -17.65
N LEU A 454 0.98 17.50 -18.55
CA LEU A 454 -0.48 17.36 -18.56
C LEU A 454 -1.00 16.42 -17.46
N LEU A 455 -0.12 15.61 -16.88
CA LEU A 455 -0.47 14.57 -15.89
C LEU A 455 -0.13 14.99 -14.46
N GLN A 456 0.75 15.97 -14.29
CA GLN A 456 1.22 16.40 -12.98
C GLN A 456 0.05 16.76 -12.03
N GLY A 457 0.08 16.22 -10.82
CA GLY A 457 -0.90 16.49 -9.77
C GLY A 457 -2.22 15.73 -9.90
N GLN A 458 -2.39 14.86 -10.90
CA GLN A 458 -3.65 14.12 -11.10
C GLN A 458 -4.00 13.21 -9.90
N THR A 459 -3.01 12.61 -9.24
CA THR A 459 -3.24 11.77 -8.06
C THR A 459 -3.58 12.61 -6.83
N ALA A 460 -2.97 13.78 -6.69
CA ALA A 460 -3.33 14.74 -5.65
C ALA A 460 -4.76 15.28 -5.85
N ALA A 461 -5.17 15.53 -7.10
CA ALA A 461 -6.54 15.93 -7.43
C ALA A 461 -7.56 14.83 -7.11
N LEU A 462 -7.23 13.55 -7.38
CA LEU A 462 -8.05 12.42 -6.96
C LEU A 462 -8.20 12.40 -5.43
N TYR A 463 -7.11 12.52 -4.67
CA TYR A 463 -7.15 12.50 -3.21
C TYR A 463 -7.92 13.69 -2.63
N ALA A 464 -7.79 14.88 -3.22
CA ALA A 464 -8.57 16.04 -2.84
C ALA A 464 -10.07 15.74 -2.94
N ARG A 465 -10.53 15.13 -4.04
CA ARG A 465 -11.94 14.77 -4.24
C ARG A 465 -12.42 13.66 -3.31
N CYS A 466 -11.56 12.69 -3.01
CA CYS A 466 -11.94 11.57 -2.15
C CYS A 466 -12.06 11.95 -0.66
N TRP A 467 -11.46 13.05 -0.21
CA TRP A 467 -11.50 13.52 1.18
C TRP A 467 -12.24 14.86 1.37
N ALA A 468 -12.42 15.68 0.33
CA ALA A 468 -13.05 16.99 0.48
C ALA A 468 -14.53 16.86 0.90
N PRO A 469 -14.97 17.54 1.97
CA PRO A 469 -16.36 17.53 2.35
C PRO A 469 -17.21 18.20 1.26
N VAL A 470 -18.39 17.62 0.99
CA VAL A 470 -19.43 18.31 0.23
C VAL A 470 -20.01 19.39 1.13
N ALA A 471 -20.13 20.62 0.62
CA ALA A 471 -20.72 21.72 1.38
C ALA A 471 -22.17 21.38 1.75
N ALA A 472 -22.55 21.64 3.01
CA ALA A 472 -23.94 21.70 3.38
C ALA A 472 -24.53 22.97 2.75
N GLU A 473 -25.57 22.81 1.92
CA GLU A 473 -26.34 23.93 1.36
C GLU A 473 -27.19 24.63 2.43
#